data_AF-A0A7Y2AKW8-F1
#
_entry.id   AF-A0A7Y2AKW8-F1
#
_cell.length_a   1.000
_cell.length_b   1.000
_cell.length_c   1.000
_cell.angle_alpha   90.00
_cell.angle_beta   90.00
_cell.angle_gamma   90.00
#
_symmetry.space_group_name_H-M   'P 1'
#
loop_
_entity.id
_entity.type
_entity.pdbx_description
1 polymer ?
#
loop_
_entity_poly.entity_id
_entity_poly.type
_entity_poly.pdbx_seq_one_letter_code
_entity_poly.pdbx_strand_id
1 'polypeptide(L)'
;MIWKEKRSGSKHRRNSSTVGTHAVRRRIMTPERLEARQLLAADPIHVGVVYLETDYLESDQDVGGDSRGDRFIVSFTGGAPDTQLTQLRINTDKDGDGYSVGDPIYDTLPGGRGTDGSAGFQIVRVQTADGRNVDAVAEVDDGSQELVLRLSNFRAGDRLEFTLDVDEILRNSLDLAIFNDRLDVITSGQEFQDSILGATFEAPHYETTLADTIFENDYGTPSQSHGLDLPPDYGDDVYSRPDRSAAAITSVQQVPKPISIAGHVWIDNDLDLIRELGEPILQDIEISLWSLNETTQRYEDTGHRATTDSTGRYEFPKSLALLPGQYRVVQTQPSG
;
A
#
# COMPACT_ATOMS: atom_id res chain seq x y z
N MET A 1 74.23 -73.07 -51.01
CA MET A 1 73.27 -74.08 -50.54
C MET A 1 72.27 -73.36 -49.63
N ILE A 2 70.98 -73.61 -49.86
CA ILE A 2 69.85 -73.40 -48.92
C ILE A 2 69.28 -71.98 -48.77
N TRP A 3 68.07 -71.88 -49.33
CA TRP A 3 66.93 -70.97 -49.09
C TRP A 3 66.63 -70.59 -47.62
N LYS A 4 66.06 -69.39 -47.42
CA LYS A 4 64.71 -69.24 -46.81
C LYS A 4 64.09 -67.84 -47.02
N GLU A 5 62.77 -67.84 -47.10
CA GLU A 5 61.84 -66.81 -47.58
C GLU A 5 61.32 -65.78 -46.53
N LYS A 6 60.91 -64.61 -47.07
CA LYS A 6 59.72 -63.76 -46.80
C LYS A 6 59.41 -63.23 -45.38
N ARG A 7 59.16 -61.90 -45.31
CA ARG A 7 57.79 -61.30 -45.36
C ARG A 7 57.82 -59.77 -45.40
N SER A 8 56.73 -59.25 -45.96
CA SER A 8 56.41 -57.88 -46.41
C SER A 8 56.01 -56.90 -45.32
N GLY A 9 56.09 -55.59 -45.62
CA GLY A 9 54.98 -54.69 -45.31
C GLY A 9 55.30 -53.26 -44.84
N SER A 10 54.92 -52.30 -45.68
CA SER A 10 54.42 -50.96 -45.37
C SER A 10 55.38 -49.82 -44.99
N LYS A 11 55.43 -48.84 -45.90
CA LYS A 11 55.96 -47.48 -45.72
C LYS A 11 55.00 -46.66 -44.86
N HIS A 12 55.50 -45.98 -43.83
CA HIS A 12 54.82 -44.81 -43.28
C HIS A 12 55.71 -43.56 -43.36
N ARG A 13 55.15 -42.55 -44.05
CA ARG A 13 55.68 -41.20 -44.27
C ARG A 13 55.62 -40.39 -42.97
N ARG A 14 56.60 -39.50 -42.87
CA ARG A 14 56.80 -38.45 -41.86
C ARG A 14 55.52 -37.67 -41.53
N ASN A 15 55.21 -37.54 -40.23
CA ASN A 15 54.28 -36.54 -39.72
C ASN A 15 54.97 -35.17 -39.70
N SER A 16 54.45 -34.22 -40.48
CA SER A 16 54.70 -32.79 -40.30
C SER A 16 53.73 -32.27 -39.23
N SER A 17 54.27 -31.64 -38.19
CA SER A 17 53.53 -30.92 -37.15
C SER A 17 52.88 -29.65 -37.72
N THR A 18 51.55 -29.65 -37.86
CA THR A 18 50.76 -28.44 -38.07
C THR A 18 50.59 -27.72 -36.74
N VAL A 19 51.10 -26.49 -36.67
CA VAL A 19 50.86 -25.54 -35.57
C VAL A 19 49.36 -25.22 -35.56
N GLY A 20 48.69 -25.57 -34.46
CA GLY A 20 47.29 -25.25 -34.24
C GLY A 20 47.13 -23.75 -34.03
N THR A 21 46.41 -23.09 -34.94
CA THR A 21 45.88 -21.75 -34.71
C THR A 21 44.91 -21.81 -33.54
N HIS A 22 45.19 -21.06 -32.46
CA HIS A 22 44.24 -20.85 -31.38
C HIS A 22 42.95 -20.28 -31.98
N ALA A 23 41.90 -21.10 -32.00
CA ALA A 23 40.59 -20.66 -32.40
C ALA A 23 40.13 -19.60 -31.40
N VAL A 24 40.01 -18.35 -31.86
CA VAL A 24 39.41 -17.27 -31.10
C VAL A 24 37.98 -17.70 -30.78
N ARG A 25 37.72 -18.13 -29.54
CA ARG A 25 36.37 -18.39 -29.04
C ARG A 25 35.66 -17.05 -28.96
N ARG A 26 34.94 -16.67 -30.02
CA ARG A 26 34.01 -15.55 -29.95
C ARG A 26 32.74 -16.02 -29.26
N ARG A 27 32.40 -15.42 -28.12
CA ARG A 27 31.07 -15.56 -27.51
C ARG A 27 30.02 -15.05 -28.50
N ILE A 28 28.90 -15.74 -28.56
CA ILE A 28 27.69 -15.23 -29.22
C ILE A 28 27.18 -14.11 -28.32
N MET A 29 26.97 -12.90 -28.87
CA MET A 29 26.36 -11.81 -28.11
C MET A 29 24.92 -12.18 -27.78
N THR A 30 24.69 -12.58 -26.54
CA THR A 30 23.35 -12.87 -26.01
C THR A 30 23.01 -11.82 -24.96
N PRO A 31 21.75 -11.34 -24.90
CA PRO A 31 21.30 -10.53 -23.77
C PRO A 31 21.50 -11.30 -22.46
N GLU A 32 22.19 -10.69 -21.50
CA GLU A 32 22.22 -11.21 -20.13
C GLU A 32 20.94 -10.77 -19.42
N ARG A 33 20.32 -11.71 -18.70
CA ARG A 33 19.12 -11.41 -17.92
C ARG A 33 19.55 -10.95 -16.54
N LEU A 34 19.34 -9.66 -16.24
CA LEU A 34 19.45 -9.15 -14.87
C LEU A 34 18.49 -9.89 -13.95
N GLU A 35 18.87 -10.05 -12.68
CA GLU A 35 17.99 -10.63 -11.66
C GLU A 35 16.62 -9.95 -11.67
N ALA A 36 15.56 -10.75 -11.66
CA ALA A 36 14.21 -10.23 -11.62
C ALA A 36 13.95 -9.57 -10.26
N ARG A 37 13.73 -8.25 -10.25
CA ARG A 37 13.20 -7.53 -9.09
C ARG A 37 11.71 -7.29 -9.34
N GLN A 38 10.87 -8.05 -8.66
CA GLN A 38 9.41 -7.95 -8.82
C GLN A 38 8.85 -7.20 -7.61
N LEU A 39 8.43 -5.95 -7.81
CA LEU A 39 7.31 -5.42 -7.03
C LEU A 39 6.05 -6.00 -7.68
N LEU A 40 5.26 -6.74 -6.92
CA LEU A 40 3.92 -7.11 -7.38
C LEU A 40 3.08 -5.84 -7.44
N ALA A 41 2.25 -5.70 -8.47
CA ALA A 41 1.22 -4.66 -8.44
C ALA A 41 0.39 -4.89 -7.17
N ALA A 42 0.26 -3.85 -6.35
CA ALA A 42 -0.56 -3.92 -5.15
C ALA A 42 -2.02 -4.02 -5.57
N ASP A 43 -2.78 -4.94 -4.99
CA ASP A 43 -4.23 -4.90 -5.11
C ASP A 43 -4.74 -3.56 -4.54
N PRO A 44 -5.83 -2.99 -5.07
CA PRO A 44 -6.42 -1.79 -4.50
C PRO A 44 -6.68 -1.99 -3.00
N ILE A 45 -6.38 -0.97 -2.21
CA ILE A 45 -6.83 -0.94 -0.82
C ILE A 45 -8.32 -0.65 -0.85
N HIS A 46 -9.12 -1.49 -0.20
CA HIS A 46 -10.48 -1.16 0.17
C HIS A 46 -10.51 -0.88 1.66
N VAL A 47 -11.08 0.23 2.09
CA VAL A 47 -11.19 0.59 3.51
C VAL A 47 -12.63 0.99 3.81
N GLY A 48 -13.10 0.63 5.01
CA GLY A 48 -14.40 1.07 5.48
C GLY A 48 -14.45 1.30 6.98
N VAL A 49 -15.33 2.23 7.36
CA VAL A 49 -15.78 2.44 8.73
C VAL A 49 -17.30 2.38 8.74
N VAL A 50 -17.87 1.58 9.64
CA VAL A 50 -19.30 1.64 9.98
C VAL A 50 -19.43 2.40 11.29
N TYR A 51 -20.19 3.48 11.27
CA TYR A 51 -20.78 4.12 12.45
C TYR A 51 -22.09 3.42 12.79
N LEU A 52 -22.32 3.17 14.07
CA LEU A 52 -23.52 2.56 14.59
C LEU A 52 -23.91 3.25 15.90
N GLU A 53 -25.09 3.85 15.89
CA GLU A 53 -25.77 4.36 17.07
C GLU A 53 -26.18 3.18 17.98
N THR A 54 -25.52 3.05 19.13
CA THR A 54 -25.61 1.81 19.95
C THR A 54 -26.52 1.89 21.16
N ASP A 55 -27.05 3.05 21.48
CA ASP A 55 -27.81 3.22 22.71
C ASP A 55 -29.09 2.35 22.76
N TYR A 56 -29.68 2.04 21.60
CA TYR A 56 -30.81 1.11 21.49
C TYR A 56 -30.46 -0.38 21.73
N LEU A 57 -29.20 -0.79 21.66
CA LEU A 57 -28.83 -2.22 21.71
C LEU A 57 -29.02 -2.87 23.09
N GLU A 58 -29.37 -2.11 24.14
CA GLU A 58 -29.42 -2.62 25.51
C GLU A 58 -30.76 -2.48 26.24
N SER A 59 -31.72 -1.72 25.72
CA SER A 59 -33.07 -1.69 26.29
C SER A 59 -34.13 -1.97 25.22
N ASP A 60 -34.92 -3.02 25.43
CA ASP A 60 -36.13 -3.33 24.63
C ASP A 60 -37.23 -2.24 24.76
N GLN A 61 -36.89 -1.02 25.20
CA GLN A 61 -37.82 0.04 25.57
C GLN A 61 -37.60 1.38 24.86
N ASP A 62 -36.67 1.50 23.91
CA ASP A 62 -36.55 2.71 23.07
C ASP A 62 -36.37 3.99 23.92
N VAL A 63 -35.78 3.83 25.11
CA VAL A 63 -35.41 4.93 26.00
C VAL A 63 -33.95 5.23 25.72
N GLY A 64 -33.72 6.21 24.85
CA GLY A 64 -32.38 6.73 24.63
C GLY A 64 -31.87 7.38 25.91
N GLY A 65 -30.68 7.00 26.35
CA GLY A 65 -29.85 7.75 27.27
C GLY A 65 -28.43 7.21 27.17
N ASP A 66 -27.46 8.11 26.96
CA ASP A 66 -26.02 7.91 26.66
C ASP A 66 -25.22 7.15 27.72
N SER A 67 -25.74 6.00 28.11
CA SER A 67 -25.10 5.11 29.06
C SER A 67 -23.88 4.44 28.43
N ARG A 68 -23.76 4.47 27.09
CA ARG A 68 -22.65 3.94 26.29
C ARG A 68 -22.52 4.71 24.97
N GLY A 69 -21.30 5.13 24.65
CA GLY A 69 -21.03 5.80 23.38
C GLY A 69 -21.16 4.89 22.16
N ASP A 70 -21.31 5.53 21.01
CA ASP A 70 -21.57 4.91 19.71
C ASP A 70 -20.42 4.09 19.19
N ARG A 71 -20.74 3.10 18.37
CA ARG A 71 -19.77 2.12 17.89
C ARG A 71 -19.24 2.48 16.51
N PHE A 72 -17.93 2.43 16.39
CA PHE A 72 -17.21 2.50 15.14
C PHE A 72 -16.53 1.16 14.86
N ILE A 73 -16.73 0.63 13.66
CA ILE A 73 -16.16 -0.64 13.20
C ILE A 73 -15.29 -0.36 11.98
N VAL A 74 -13.99 -0.62 12.08
CA VAL A 74 -12.98 -0.33 11.04
C VAL A 74 -12.43 -1.63 10.46
N SER A 75 -12.33 -1.71 9.14
CA SER A 75 -11.64 -2.79 8.44
C SER A 75 -11.05 -2.30 7.12
N PHE A 76 -9.99 -2.96 6.63
CA PHE A 76 -9.49 -2.75 5.27
C PHE A 76 -8.98 -4.05 4.65
N THR A 77 -8.96 -4.14 3.33
CA THR A 77 -8.41 -5.24 2.55
C THR A 77 -7.51 -4.72 1.43
N GLY A 78 -6.74 -5.62 0.79
CA GLY A 78 -5.85 -5.28 -0.31
C GLY A 78 -4.58 -4.53 0.10
N GLY A 79 -3.98 -3.82 -0.84
CA GLY A 79 -2.70 -3.14 -0.66
C GLY A 79 -1.47 -4.04 -0.91
N ALA A 80 -0.31 -3.39 -0.92
CA ALA A 80 1.00 -4.01 -1.04
C ALA A 80 1.32 -4.84 0.22
N PRO A 81 2.28 -5.78 0.14
CA PRO A 81 2.82 -6.44 1.32
C PRO A 81 3.21 -5.44 2.41
N ASP A 82 2.89 -5.77 3.65
CA ASP A 82 3.17 -4.96 4.84
C ASP A 82 2.51 -3.58 4.88
N THR A 83 1.47 -3.34 4.06
CA THR A 83 0.64 -2.14 4.16
C THR A 83 -0.03 -2.06 5.53
N GLN A 84 0.07 -0.89 6.16
CA GLN A 84 -0.57 -0.56 7.42
C GLN A 84 -1.48 0.65 7.27
N LEU A 85 -2.67 0.59 7.86
CA LEU A 85 -3.44 1.79 8.19
C LEU A 85 -2.78 2.44 9.40
N THR A 86 -2.34 3.68 9.26
CA THR A 86 -1.57 4.40 10.29
C THR A 86 -2.37 5.53 10.92
N GLN A 87 -3.35 6.08 10.19
CA GLN A 87 -4.24 7.09 10.70
C GLN A 87 -5.63 6.93 10.09
N LEU A 88 -6.63 7.15 10.93
CA LEU A 88 -8.02 7.33 10.53
C LEU A 88 -8.47 8.67 11.11
N ARG A 89 -9.11 9.50 10.29
CA ARG A 89 -9.71 10.78 10.68
C ARG A 89 -11.18 10.75 10.34
N ILE A 90 -12.04 11.09 11.29
CA ILE A 90 -13.46 11.33 11.05
C ILE A 90 -13.75 12.78 11.40
N ASN A 91 -14.34 13.50 10.45
CA ASN A 91 -14.76 14.88 10.63
C ASN A 91 -16.27 14.99 10.44
N THR A 92 -16.94 15.57 11.42
CA THR A 92 -18.39 15.75 11.46
C THR A 92 -18.80 17.18 11.11
N ASP A 93 -17.86 18.09 10.83
CA ASP A 93 -18.11 19.36 10.15
C ASP A 93 -18.25 19.10 8.65
N LYS A 94 -19.50 18.87 8.22
CA LYS A 94 -19.84 18.35 6.88
C LYS A 94 -19.59 19.38 5.78
N ASP A 95 -19.90 20.64 6.08
CA ASP A 95 -19.82 21.75 5.14
C ASP A 95 -18.54 22.61 5.31
N GLY A 96 -17.74 22.35 6.36
CA GLY A 96 -16.53 23.09 6.65
C GLY A 96 -16.80 24.50 7.20
N ASP A 97 -17.98 24.72 7.78
CA ASP A 97 -18.43 26.00 8.33
C ASP A 97 -18.43 26.02 9.87
N GLY A 98 -17.84 24.99 10.49
CA GLY A 98 -17.72 24.80 11.92
C GLY A 98 -18.98 24.19 12.51
N TYR A 99 -19.35 24.58 13.74
CA TYR A 99 -20.55 24.06 14.37
C TYR A 99 -21.81 24.55 13.63
N SER A 100 -22.43 23.71 12.81
CA SER A 100 -23.66 24.02 12.09
C SER A 100 -24.80 23.09 12.53
N VAL A 101 -26.03 23.41 12.11
CA VAL A 101 -27.19 22.56 12.43
C VAL A 101 -27.15 21.33 11.54
N GLY A 102 -27.27 20.16 12.14
CA GLY A 102 -27.18 18.87 11.47
C GLY A 102 -25.78 18.25 11.52
N ASP A 103 -24.78 18.94 12.10
CA ASP A 103 -23.47 18.35 12.33
C ASP A 103 -23.43 17.59 13.66
N PRO A 104 -22.86 16.38 13.67
CA PRO A 104 -22.53 15.70 14.92
C PRO A 104 -21.34 16.34 15.65
N ILE A 105 -21.22 16.10 16.95
CA ILE A 105 -20.06 16.40 17.80
C ILE A 105 -19.69 15.19 18.65
N TYR A 106 -18.44 15.12 19.09
CA TYR A 106 -17.97 14.10 20.01
C TYR A 106 -18.07 14.58 21.47
N ASP A 107 -18.95 13.99 22.28
CA ASP A 107 -18.99 14.22 23.73
C ASP A 107 -18.11 13.19 24.44
N THR A 108 -17.05 13.66 25.11
CA THR A 108 -16.04 12.77 25.71
C THR A 108 -15.96 12.89 27.22
N LEU A 109 -16.46 13.99 27.78
CA LEU A 109 -16.30 14.36 29.19
C LEU A 109 -17.54 15.09 29.73
N PRO A 110 -17.94 14.84 30.98
CA PRO A 110 -19.05 15.55 31.59
C PRO A 110 -18.82 17.07 31.68
N GLY A 111 -19.82 17.84 31.27
CA GLY A 111 -19.89 19.29 31.49
C GLY A 111 -19.29 20.16 30.39
N GLY A 112 -18.80 19.57 29.30
CA GLY A 112 -18.48 20.29 28.06
C GLY A 112 -19.68 20.45 27.13
N ARG A 113 -19.43 20.44 25.83
CA ARG A 113 -20.51 20.41 24.83
C ARG A 113 -20.96 18.97 24.64
N GLY A 114 -22.22 18.73 24.96
CA GLY A 114 -22.86 17.44 24.91
C GLY A 114 -24.09 17.42 25.83
N THR A 115 -24.94 16.41 25.69
CA THR A 115 -26.18 16.27 26.46
C THR A 115 -26.39 14.84 26.91
N ASP A 116 -27.24 14.61 27.92
CA ASP A 116 -27.69 13.32 28.48
C ASP A 116 -26.66 12.20 28.79
N GLY A 117 -25.37 12.48 28.69
CA GLY A 117 -24.29 11.65 29.20
C GLY A 117 -22.96 12.17 28.71
N SER A 118 -22.00 11.26 28.53
CA SER A 118 -20.70 11.50 27.87
C SER A 118 -19.95 10.16 27.86
N ALA A 119 -19.35 9.78 26.74
CA ALA A 119 -18.55 8.57 26.63
C ALA A 119 -17.25 8.80 25.84
N GLY A 120 -16.13 8.89 26.57
CA GLY A 120 -14.80 8.95 25.95
C GLY A 120 -14.38 7.69 25.19
N PHE A 121 -13.33 7.83 24.39
CA PHE A 121 -12.82 6.75 23.53
C PHE A 121 -12.50 5.46 24.30
N GLN A 122 -13.08 4.35 23.85
CA GLN A 122 -12.80 3.03 24.39
C GLN A 122 -12.70 1.98 23.28
N ILE A 123 -11.61 1.21 23.26
CA ILE A 123 -11.52 0.04 22.39
C ILE A 123 -12.43 -1.07 22.94
N VAL A 124 -13.35 -1.55 22.12
CA VAL A 124 -14.26 -2.66 22.43
C VAL A 124 -13.62 -3.98 22.02
N ARG A 125 -13.07 -4.04 20.80
CA ARG A 125 -12.54 -5.28 20.24
C ARG A 125 -11.46 -5.00 19.21
N VAL A 126 -10.43 -5.84 19.22
CA VAL A 126 -9.45 -5.94 18.14
C VAL A 126 -9.43 -7.38 17.68
N GLN A 127 -9.55 -7.61 16.39
CA GLN A 127 -9.40 -8.92 15.77
C GLN A 127 -8.34 -8.83 14.66
N THR A 128 -7.25 -9.57 14.85
CA THR A 128 -6.18 -9.70 13.87
C THR A 128 -6.13 -11.11 13.30
N ALA A 129 -5.78 -11.22 12.02
CA ALA A 129 -5.69 -12.53 11.35
C ALA A 129 -4.57 -13.42 11.91
N ASP A 130 -3.52 -12.81 12.47
CA ASP A 130 -2.29 -13.46 12.92
C ASP A 130 -2.06 -13.39 14.44
N GLY A 131 -3.03 -12.87 15.19
CA GLY A 131 -2.96 -12.75 16.66
C GLY A 131 -1.97 -11.71 17.16
N ARG A 132 -1.46 -10.83 16.30
CA ARG A 132 -0.59 -9.72 16.72
C ARG A 132 -1.39 -8.66 17.47
N ASN A 133 -0.67 -7.85 18.25
CA ASN A 133 -1.23 -6.68 18.91
C ASN A 133 -1.32 -5.52 17.91
N VAL A 134 -2.43 -4.80 17.97
CA VAL A 134 -2.64 -3.51 17.33
C VAL A 134 -2.77 -2.48 18.44
N ASP A 135 -2.05 -1.37 18.31
CA ASP A 135 -2.25 -0.22 19.19
C ASP A 135 -3.09 0.81 18.44
N ALA A 136 -4.07 1.40 19.13
CA ALA A 136 -4.89 2.49 18.61
C ALA A 136 -5.03 3.57 19.69
N VAL A 137 -4.72 4.81 19.34
CA VAL A 137 -4.76 5.97 20.24
C VAL A 137 -5.61 7.06 19.59
N ALA A 138 -6.67 7.48 20.27
CA ALA A 138 -7.53 8.56 19.81
C ALA A 138 -7.00 9.92 20.28
N GLU A 139 -7.06 10.88 19.38
CA GLU A 139 -6.94 12.31 19.61
C GLU A 139 -8.32 12.90 19.27
N VAL A 140 -9.08 13.26 20.29
CA VAL A 140 -10.40 13.87 20.18
C VAL A 140 -10.57 14.81 21.37
N ASP A 141 -10.94 16.05 21.08
CA ASP A 141 -11.27 17.03 22.10
C ASP A 141 -12.76 16.97 22.42
N ASP A 142 -13.09 17.25 23.66
CA ASP A 142 -14.47 17.27 24.13
C ASP A 142 -15.32 18.32 23.41
N GLY A 143 -16.44 17.91 22.84
CA GLY A 143 -17.32 18.75 22.05
C GLY A 143 -16.79 19.13 20.68
N SER A 144 -15.76 18.43 20.17
CA SER A 144 -15.16 18.70 18.87
C SER A 144 -15.92 18.01 17.73
N GLN A 145 -15.58 18.39 16.50
CA GLN A 145 -16.08 17.75 15.28
C GLN A 145 -15.00 16.86 14.62
N GLU A 146 -13.89 16.57 15.31
CA GLU A 146 -12.77 15.82 14.73
C GLU A 146 -12.26 14.73 15.67
N LEU A 147 -12.27 13.50 15.17
CA LEU A 147 -11.60 12.35 15.75
C LEU A 147 -10.42 11.96 14.88
N VAL A 148 -9.21 11.92 15.46
CA VAL A 148 -8.03 11.32 14.82
C VAL A 148 -7.60 10.08 15.59
N LEU A 149 -7.70 8.92 14.96
CA LEU A 149 -7.21 7.67 15.49
C LEU A 149 -5.84 7.34 14.87
N ARG A 150 -4.80 7.27 15.70
CA ARG A 150 -3.46 6.81 15.31
C ARG A 150 -3.35 5.32 15.56
N LEU A 151 -3.00 4.56 14.53
CA LEU A 151 -2.90 3.11 14.59
C LEU A 151 -1.47 2.66 14.36
N SER A 152 -1.07 1.60 15.06
CA SER A 152 0.15 0.88 14.77
C SER A 152 -0.13 -0.60 14.57
N ASN A 153 0.57 -1.20 13.62
CA ASN A 153 0.40 -2.60 13.25
C ASN A 153 -0.99 -2.98 12.74
N PHE A 154 -1.95 -2.09 12.43
CA PHE A 154 -3.23 -2.48 11.80
C PHE A 154 -3.04 -2.77 10.30
N ARG A 155 -3.43 -3.96 9.81
CA ARG A 155 -3.14 -4.47 8.45
C ARG A 155 -4.39 -5.06 7.80
N ALA A 156 -4.28 -5.37 6.51
CA ALA A 156 -5.37 -5.91 5.72
C ALA A 156 -5.98 -7.16 6.36
N GLY A 157 -7.31 -7.20 6.42
CA GLY A 157 -8.10 -8.26 7.02
C GLY A 157 -8.35 -8.11 8.52
N ASP A 158 -7.75 -7.12 9.18
CA ASP A 158 -8.07 -6.84 10.58
C ASP A 158 -9.43 -6.15 10.74
N ARG A 159 -9.93 -6.19 11.97
CA ARG A 159 -11.10 -5.46 12.44
C ARG A 159 -10.81 -4.79 13.78
N LEU A 160 -11.17 -3.51 13.89
CA LEU A 160 -11.12 -2.73 15.13
C LEU A 160 -12.52 -2.20 15.43
N GLU A 161 -13.00 -2.42 16.65
CA GLU A 161 -14.22 -1.82 17.19
C GLU A 161 -13.86 -0.92 18.37
N PHE A 162 -14.35 0.31 18.34
CA PHE A 162 -14.24 1.25 19.46
C PHE A 162 -15.55 1.99 19.67
N THR A 163 -15.68 2.64 20.81
CA THR A 163 -16.82 3.48 21.15
C THR A 163 -16.43 4.90 21.49
N LEU A 164 -17.31 5.84 21.16
CA LEU A 164 -17.21 7.28 21.45
C LEU A 164 -18.60 7.88 21.31
N ASP A 165 -19.01 8.75 22.23
CA ASP A 165 -20.31 9.42 22.18
C ASP A 165 -20.42 10.40 21.01
N VAL A 166 -21.59 10.45 20.39
CA VAL A 166 -21.89 11.34 19.27
C VAL A 166 -23.27 12.00 19.42
N ASP A 167 -23.28 13.31 19.62
CA ASP A 167 -24.50 14.13 19.69
C ASP A 167 -24.71 14.95 18.42
N GLU A 168 -25.95 15.17 17.99
CA GLU A 168 -26.27 16.02 16.83
C GLU A 168 -26.62 17.44 17.24
N ILE A 169 -26.11 18.44 16.52
CA ILE A 169 -26.50 19.85 16.73
C ILE A 169 -27.86 20.13 16.08
N LEU A 170 -28.92 20.28 16.88
CA LEU A 170 -30.22 20.77 16.40
C LEU A 170 -30.28 22.30 16.32
N ARG A 171 -29.47 22.99 17.15
CA ARG A 171 -29.36 24.45 17.11
C ARG A 171 -28.05 24.97 17.68
N ASN A 172 -27.31 25.74 16.87
CA ASN A 172 -26.11 26.41 17.33
C ASN A 172 -26.40 27.63 18.25
N SER A 173 -25.58 27.81 19.28
CA SER A 173 -25.62 28.89 20.27
C SER A 173 -24.22 29.14 20.84
N LEU A 174 -23.89 30.42 21.11
CA LEU A 174 -22.67 30.78 21.84
C LEU A 174 -22.77 30.55 23.36
N ASP A 175 -24.01 30.49 23.89
CA ASP A 175 -24.26 30.12 25.28
C ASP A 175 -24.29 28.60 25.39
N LEU A 176 -23.38 28.03 26.20
CA LEU A 176 -23.20 26.59 26.36
C LEU A 176 -24.45 25.89 26.89
N ALA A 177 -25.17 26.51 27.85
CA ALA A 177 -26.36 25.89 28.41
C ALA A 177 -27.49 25.82 27.37
N ILE A 178 -27.62 26.85 26.52
CA ILE A 178 -28.57 26.84 25.41
C ILE A 178 -28.11 25.89 24.31
N PHE A 179 -26.80 25.76 24.06
CA PHE A 179 -26.25 24.82 23.08
C PHE A 179 -26.59 23.38 23.48
N ASN A 180 -26.25 22.98 24.71
CA ASN A 180 -26.48 21.60 25.19
C ASN A 180 -27.99 21.27 25.30
N ASP A 181 -28.87 22.23 25.63
CA ASP A 181 -30.34 22.04 25.61
C ASP A 181 -30.92 21.82 24.20
N ARG A 182 -30.09 21.94 23.15
CA ARG A 182 -30.48 21.86 21.74
C ARG A 182 -29.61 20.89 20.94
N LEU A 183 -29.09 19.87 21.61
CA LEU A 183 -28.50 18.71 20.97
C LEU A 183 -29.53 17.59 20.90
N ASP A 184 -29.43 16.76 19.87
CA ASP A 184 -30.00 15.41 19.90
C ASP A 184 -28.97 14.48 20.52
N VAL A 185 -29.44 13.68 21.45
CA VAL A 185 -28.70 12.63 22.15
C VAL A 185 -28.40 11.47 21.19
N ILE A 186 -29.33 11.20 20.29
CA ILE A 186 -29.23 10.09 19.35
C ILE A 186 -28.78 10.66 18.02
N THR A 187 -27.62 10.24 17.52
CA THR A 187 -27.22 10.57 16.16
C THR A 187 -27.52 9.37 15.26
N SER A 188 -28.62 9.44 14.52
CA SER A 188 -29.01 8.39 13.57
C SER A 188 -27.99 8.22 12.43
N GLY A 189 -28.12 7.14 11.67
CA GLY A 189 -27.27 6.96 10.48
C GLY A 189 -27.49 8.06 9.44
N GLN A 190 -28.73 8.55 9.31
CA GLN A 190 -29.07 9.63 8.38
C GLN A 190 -28.47 10.97 8.81
N GLU A 191 -28.34 11.21 10.11
CA GLU A 191 -27.71 12.40 10.68
C GLU A 191 -26.18 12.26 10.71
N PHE A 192 -25.63 11.05 10.79
CA PHE A 192 -24.18 10.87 10.67
C PHE A 192 -23.68 10.91 9.21
N GLN A 193 -24.56 10.66 8.24
CA GLN A 193 -24.27 10.77 6.82
C GLN A 193 -23.62 12.13 6.47
N ASP A 194 -22.80 12.13 5.41
CA ASP A 194 -22.01 13.26 4.92
C ASP A 194 -20.83 13.65 5.84
N SER A 195 -20.70 13.05 7.03
CA SER A 195 -19.43 13.06 7.77
C SER A 195 -18.30 12.52 6.89
N ILE A 196 -17.08 12.98 7.13
CA ILE A 196 -15.94 12.76 6.23
C ILE A 196 -14.95 11.81 6.89
N LEU A 197 -14.71 10.68 6.24
CA LEU A 197 -13.62 9.77 6.55
C LEU A 197 -12.37 10.15 5.75
N GLY A 198 -11.23 10.24 6.44
CA GLY A 198 -9.90 10.21 5.85
C GLY A 198 -9.06 9.06 6.42
N ALA A 199 -8.36 8.32 5.57
CA ALA A 199 -7.51 7.19 5.95
C ALA A 199 -6.11 7.32 5.34
N THR A 200 -5.08 7.06 6.14
CA THR A 200 -3.66 7.14 5.73
C THR A 200 -2.99 5.78 5.82
N PHE A 201 -2.40 5.35 4.72
CA PHE A 201 -1.71 4.07 4.60
C PHE A 201 -0.22 4.25 4.31
N GLU A 202 0.58 3.40 4.95
CA GLU A 202 2.02 3.30 4.74
C GLU A 202 2.40 1.88 4.34
N ALA A 203 3.29 1.75 3.36
CA ALA A 203 3.84 0.46 2.96
C ALA A 203 5.30 0.60 2.47
N PRO A 204 6.15 -0.42 2.69
CA PRO A 204 7.49 -0.43 2.12
C PRO A 204 7.45 -0.26 0.60
N HIS A 205 8.29 0.64 0.07
CA HIS A 205 8.41 0.90 -1.37
C HIS A 205 7.20 1.54 -2.06
N TYR A 206 6.21 2.04 -1.30
CA TYR A 206 5.11 2.86 -1.84
C TYR A 206 5.12 4.25 -1.19
N GLU A 207 4.57 5.22 -1.90
CA GLU A 207 4.27 6.53 -1.33
C GLU A 207 3.14 6.42 -0.31
N THR A 208 3.10 7.36 0.64
CA THR A 208 1.97 7.52 1.55
C THR A 208 0.68 7.60 0.73
N THR A 209 -0.28 6.73 1.05
CA THR A 209 -1.54 6.64 0.31
C THR A 209 -2.66 7.18 1.18
N LEU A 210 -3.42 8.13 0.63
CA LEU A 210 -4.57 8.75 1.29
C LEU A 210 -5.85 8.27 0.62
N ALA A 211 -6.87 7.99 1.43
CA ALA A 211 -8.22 7.69 0.95
C ALA A 211 -9.22 8.55 1.72
N ASP A 212 -10.06 9.27 1.01
CA ASP A 212 -11.09 10.12 1.58
C ASP A 212 -12.45 9.76 0.98
N THR A 213 -13.51 9.77 1.80
CA THR A 213 -14.89 9.53 1.38
C THR A 213 -15.86 10.04 2.44
N ILE A 214 -17.14 10.07 2.13
CA ILE A 214 -18.20 10.40 3.07
C ILE A 214 -18.88 9.14 3.62
N PHE A 215 -19.53 9.28 4.78
CA PHE A 215 -20.44 8.28 5.33
C PHE A 215 -21.79 8.33 4.61
N GLU A 216 -22.36 7.17 4.30
CA GLU A 216 -23.65 6.99 3.62
C GLU A 216 -24.58 6.12 4.47
N ASN A 217 -25.87 6.49 4.58
CA ASN A 217 -26.89 5.75 5.36
C ASN A 217 -27.54 4.58 4.59
N ASP A 218 -27.07 4.27 3.37
CA ASP A 218 -27.44 3.10 2.56
C ASP A 218 -26.18 2.52 1.88
N TYR A 219 -25.28 1.98 2.70
CA TYR A 219 -23.95 1.56 2.27
C TYR A 219 -23.87 0.10 1.79
N GLY A 220 -25.00 -0.61 1.75
CA GLY A 220 -25.10 -1.96 1.22
C GLY A 220 -24.37 -3.03 2.04
N THR A 221 -23.60 -3.90 1.37
CA THR A 221 -22.94 -5.06 2.01
C THR A 221 -21.43 -5.05 1.76
N PRO A 222 -20.62 -4.46 2.67
CA PRO A 222 -19.19 -4.24 2.47
C PRO A 222 -18.37 -5.52 2.28
N SER A 223 -18.79 -6.60 2.94
CA SER A 223 -18.16 -7.92 2.83
C SER A 223 -18.33 -8.54 1.44
N GLN A 224 -19.43 -8.26 0.75
CA GLN A 224 -19.67 -8.76 -0.61
C GLN A 224 -19.01 -7.89 -1.68
N SER A 225 -19.04 -6.57 -1.51
CA SER A 225 -18.48 -5.63 -2.49
C SER A 225 -16.95 -5.52 -2.41
N HIS A 226 -16.39 -5.58 -1.21
CA HIS A 226 -14.97 -5.25 -0.96
C HIS A 226 -14.24 -6.27 -0.07
N GLY A 227 -14.93 -7.32 0.41
CA GLY A 227 -14.34 -8.32 1.31
C GLY A 227 -14.03 -7.78 2.71
N LEU A 228 -14.60 -6.63 3.09
CA LEU A 228 -14.37 -5.99 4.37
C LEU A 228 -15.06 -6.77 5.51
N ASP A 229 -14.40 -6.90 6.66
CA ASP A 229 -15.02 -7.45 7.89
C ASP A 229 -15.85 -6.38 8.58
N LEU A 230 -16.91 -5.96 7.90
CA LEU A 230 -17.88 -4.96 8.35
C LEU A 230 -19.30 -5.52 8.19
N PRO A 231 -20.23 -5.17 9.09
CA PRO A 231 -21.63 -5.58 8.98
C PRO A 231 -22.27 -4.97 7.72
N PRO A 232 -23.26 -5.64 7.11
CA PRO A 232 -24.09 -5.01 6.10
C PRO A 232 -25.03 -4.00 6.75
N ASP A 233 -25.49 -3.03 5.96
CA ASP A 233 -26.52 -2.09 6.37
C ASP A 233 -27.84 -2.81 6.69
N TYR A 234 -28.35 -3.59 5.72
CA TYR A 234 -29.51 -4.48 5.87
C TYR A 234 -29.09 -5.95 5.99
N GLY A 235 -29.61 -6.66 7.01
CA GLY A 235 -29.37 -8.08 7.17
C GLY A 235 -29.79 -8.64 8.54
N ASP A 236 -29.44 -9.90 8.78
CA ASP A 236 -29.67 -10.59 10.06
C ASP A 236 -28.49 -10.41 11.06
N ASP A 237 -27.47 -9.61 10.70
CA ASP A 237 -26.36 -9.30 11.61
C ASP A 237 -26.86 -8.41 12.76
N VAL A 238 -26.33 -8.61 13.97
CA VAL A 238 -26.72 -7.81 15.15
C VAL A 238 -26.44 -6.32 14.97
N TYR A 239 -25.45 -5.99 14.13
CA TYR A 239 -25.04 -4.62 13.80
C TYR A 239 -25.68 -4.11 12.50
N SER A 240 -26.54 -4.87 11.82
CA SER A 240 -27.31 -4.37 10.68
C SER A 240 -28.48 -3.52 11.16
N ARG A 241 -28.33 -2.20 11.12
CA ARG A 241 -29.29 -1.24 11.69
C ARG A 241 -29.48 -0.03 10.76
N PRO A 242 -30.19 -0.20 9.63
CA PRO A 242 -30.25 0.82 8.57
C PRO A 242 -30.59 2.23 9.01
N ASP A 243 -31.56 2.40 9.92
CA ASP A 243 -31.95 3.75 10.40
C ASP A 243 -30.95 4.34 11.41
N ARG A 244 -29.92 3.60 11.81
CA ARG A 244 -28.99 3.89 12.91
C ARG A 244 -27.52 3.66 12.52
N SER A 245 -27.24 3.31 11.27
CA SER A 245 -25.90 3.08 10.78
C SER A 245 -25.59 3.91 9.56
N ALA A 246 -24.34 4.35 9.45
CA ALA A 246 -23.80 4.89 8.23
C ALA A 246 -22.42 4.30 8.01
N ALA A 247 -21.97 4.20 6.76
CA ALA A 247 -20.62 3.75 6.49
C ALA A 247 -19.92 4.59 5.43
N ALA A 248 -18.64 4.82 5.67
CA ALA A 248 -17.73 5.42 4.72
C ALA A 248 -16.84 4.32 4.15
N ILE A 249 -17.00 4.01 2.86
CA ILE A 249 -16.30 2.92 2.17
C ILE A 249 -15.70 3.43 0.88
N THR A 250 -14.40 3.20 0.68
CA THR A 250 -13.71 3.66 -0.53
C THR A 250 -12.57 2.73 -0.92
N SER A 251 -12.08 2.92 -2.15
CA SER A 251 -10.98 2.16 -2.73
C SER A 251 -9.90 3.10 -3.23
N VAL A 252 -8.63 2.77 -2.96
CA VAL A 252 -7.48 3.55 -3.43
C VAL A 252 -6.36 2.65 -3.94
N GLN A 253 -5.67 3.09 -4.99
CA GLN A 253 -4.49 2.41 -5.51
C GLN A 253 -3.22 3.04 -4.94
N GLN A 254 -2.34 2.22 -4.36
CA GLN A 254 -1.03 2.71 -3.90
C GLN A 254 -0.10 3.00 -5.07
N VAL A 255 0.72 4.05 -4.91
CA VAL A 255 1.72 4.46 -5.90
C VAL A 255 3.10 3.96 -5.49
N PRO A 256 3.79 3.13 -6.30
CA PRO A 256 5.13 2.67 -5.95
C PRO A 256 6.15 3.80 -6.02
N LYS A 257 7.12 3.78 -5.09
CA LYS A 257 8.27 4.70 -5.07
C LYS A 257 9.19 4.45 -6.27
N PRO A 258 9.89 5.49 -6.77
CA PRO A 258 10.87 5.32 -7.83
C PRO A 258 11.96 4.30 -7.53
N ILE A 259 12.36 3.56 -8.58
CA ILE A 259 13.46 2.61 -8.56
C ILE A 259 14.76 3.26 -9.08
N SER A 260 15.88 2.61 -8.77
CA SER A 260 17.17 2.88 -9.41
C SER A 260 17.65 1.62 -10.11
N ILE A 261 18.28 1.79 -11.27
CA ILE A 261 18.91 0.69 -12.03
C ILE A 261 20.40 0.99 -12.11
N ALA A 262 21.24 0.07 -11.66
CA ALA A 262 22.69 0.26 -11.65
C ALA A 262 23.40 -1.06 -11.94
N GLY A 263 24.65 -0.97 -12.39
CA GLY A 263 25.48 -2.12 -12.68
C GLY A 263 26.95 -1.74 -12.87
N HIS A 264 27.76 -2.72 -13.25
CA HIS A 264 29.18 -2.54 -13.57
C HIS A 264 29.48 -3.06 -14.97
N VAL A 265 30.49 -2.47 -15.61
CA VAL A 265 31.05 -2.93 -16.87
C VAL A 265 32.54 -3.19 -16.69
N TRP A 266 32.96 -4.39 -17.07
CA TRP A 266 34.34 -4.85 -16.98
C TRP A 266 34.67 -5.75 -18.18
N ILE A 267 35.95 -6.05 -18.35
CA ILE A 267 36.43 -7.01 -19.34
C ILE A 267 36.48 -8.39 -18.69
N ASP A 268 35.54 -9.25 -19.08
CA ASP A 268 35.52 -10.68 -18.76
C ASP A 268 36.56 -11.41 -19.65
N ASN A 269 37.79 -11.54 -19.15
CA ASN A 269 38.93 -12.01 -19.94
C ASN A 269 39.03 -13.54 -20.03
N ASP A 270 38.46 -14.26 -19.07
CA ASP A 270 38.47 -15.72 -19.02
C ASP A 270 37.11 -16.36 -19.36
N LEU A 271 36.09 -15.52 -19.58
CA LEU A 271 34.77 -15.85 -20.11
C LEU A 271 33.92 -16.66 -19.14
N ASP A 272 33.88 -16.25 -17.87
CA ASP A 272 33.12 -16.94 -16.81
C ASP A 272 31.88 -16.18 -16.28
N LEU A 273 31.70 -14.90 -16.66
CA LEU A 273 30.65 -13.97 -16.20
C LEU A 273 30.74 -13.60 -14.71
N ILE A 274 31.85 -13.86 -14.06
CA ILE A 274 32.09 -13.51 -12.68
C ILE A 274 33.10 -12.39 -12.68
N ARG A 275 32.77 -11.28 -12.02
CA ARG A 275 33.75 -10.20 -11.85
C ARG A 275 34.82 -10.64 -10.87
N GLU A 276 36.06 -10.75 -11.34
CA GLU A 276 37.20 -11.19 -10.53
C GLU A 276 38.22 -10.07 -10.24
N LEU A 277 39.08 -10.32 -9.25
CA LEU A 277 40.19 -9.42 -8.94
C LEU A 277 41.25 -9.51 -10.04
N GLY A 278 41.53 -8.38 -10.69
CA GLY A 278 42.51 -8.30 -11.77
C GLY A 278 41.88 -8.16 -13.15
N GLU A 279 40.56 -8.31 -13.26
CA GLU A 279 39.85 -8.00 -14.49
C GLU A 279 39.79 -6.49 -14.74
N PRO A 280 40.19 -6.02 -15.93
CA PRO A 280 40.13 -4.61 -16.26
C PRO A 280 38.71 -4.06 -16.23
N ILE A 281 38.58 -2.85 -15.68
CA ILE A 281 37.34 -2.11 -15.63
C ILE A 281 37.17 -1.28 -16.91
N LEU A 282 35.94 -1.10 -17.39
CA LEU A 282 35.65 -0.23 -18.53
C LEU A 282 34.96 1.06 -18.06
N GLN A 283 35.74 2.14 -18.07
CA GLN A 283 35.28 3.52 -17.84
C GLN A 283 34.82 4.17 -19.15
N ASP A 284 33.98 5.20 -19.05
CA ASP A 284 33.53 6.06 -20.17
C ASP A 284 32.69 5.31 -21.21
N ILE A 285 32.05 4.21 -20.78
CA ILE A 285 31.13 3.44 -21.61
C ILE A 285 29.73 4.02 -21.46
N GLU A 286 29.12 4.42 -22.58
CA GLU A 286 27.74 4.87 -22.62
C GLU A 286 26.77 3.69 -22.47
N ILE A 287 25.80 3.87 -21.58
CA ILE A 287 24.70 2.96 -21.30
C ILE A 287 23.39 3.69 -21.60
N SER A 288 22.52 3.07 -22.39
CA SER A 288 21.19 3.56 -22.69
C SER A 288 20.11 2.70 -22.03
N LEU A 289 19.03 3.35 -21.57
CA LEU A 289 17.92 2.70 -20.91
C LEU A 289 16.68 2.69 -21.80
N TRP A 290 16.07 1.52 -21.94
CA TRP A 290 14.85 1.30 -22.68
C TRP A 290 13.81 0.69 -21.76
N SER A 291 12.53 1.05 -21.92
CA SER A 291 11.41 0.50 -21.14
C SER A 291 10.47 -0.29 -22.05
N LEU A 292 9.91 -1.38 -21.55
CA LEU A 292 8.86 -2.10 -22.25
C LEU A 292 7.56 -1.30 -22.21
N ASN A 293 7.02 -0.96 -23.37
CA ASN A 293 5.66 -0.49 -23.50
C ASN A 293 4.72 -1.70 -23.45
N GLU A 294 3.91 -1.79 -22.40
CA GLU A 294 3.03 -2.95 -22.17
C GLU A 294 1.92 -3.07 -23.22
N THR A 295 1.52 -1.96 -23.86
CA THR A 295 0.50 -1.99 -24.93
C THR A 295 1.09 -2.51 -26.24
N THR A 296 2.27 -2.02 -26.63
CA THR A 296 2.89 -2.39 -27.92
C THR A 296 3.75 -3.65 -27.83
N GLN A 297 4.06 -4.10 -26.60
CA GLN A 297 4.99 -5.20 -26.30
C GLN A 297 6.37 -4.98 -26.94
N ARG A 298 6.80 -3.71 -27.02
CA ARG A 298 8.10 -3.31 -27.59
C ARG A 298 8.87 -2.46 -26.61
N TYR A 299 10.19 -2.60 -26.65
CA TYR A 299 11.09 -1.71 -25.93
C TYR A 299 11.19 -0.37 -26.66
N GLU A 300 10.95 0.70 -25.91
CA GLU A 300 11.03 2.09 -26.36
C GLU A 300 12.17 2.78 -25.61
N ASP A 301 12.90 3.65 -26.31
CA ASP A 301 14.02 4.39 -25.72
C ASP A 301 13.48 5.42 -24.72
N THR A 302 13.96 5.37 -23.48
CA THR A 302 13.55 6.34 -22.44
C THR A 302 14.22 7.71 -22.62
N GLY A 303 15.26 7.79 -23.45
CA GLY A 303 16.13 8.96 -23.57
C GLY A 303 17.14 9.09 -22.43
N HIS A 304 17.05 8.27 -21.37
CA HIS A 304 18.03 8.28 -20.30
C HIS A 304 19.33 7.60 -20.72
N ARG A 305 20.45 8.21 -20.33
CA ARG A 305 21.80 7.73 -20.55
C ARG A 305 22.60 7.80 -19.25
N ALA A 306 23.53 6.86 -19.10
CA ALA A 306 24.53 6.85 -18.04
C ALA A 306 25.90 6.54 -18.65
N THR A 307 26.97 6.97 -18.00
CA THR A 307 28.34 6.67 -18.41
C THR A 307 29.04 5.96 -17.27
N THR A 308 29.79 4.90 -17.56
CA THR A 308 30.53 4.19 -16.52
C THR A 308 31.64 5.05 -15.93
N ASP A 309 31.73 5.09 -14.60
CA ASP A 309 32.75 5.82 -13.88
C ASP A 309 34.12 5.10 -13.87
N SER A 310 35.09 5.64 -13.13
CA SER A 310 36.43 5.04 -12.98
C SER A 310 36.44 3.66 -12.30
N THR A 311 35.31 3.22 -11.75
CA THR A 311 35.09 1.89 -11.19
C THR A 311 34.25 0.99 -12.10
N GLY A 312 33.89 1.49 -13.29
CA GLY A 312 33.06 0.81 -14.28
C GLY A 312 31.59 0.81 -13.93
N ARG A 313 31.19 1.54 -12.88
CA ARG A 313 29.82 1.57 -12.40
C ARG A 313 29.01 2.57 -13.22
N TYR A 314 27.80 2.18 -13.60
CA TYR A 314 26.78 3.10 -14.12
C TYR A 314 25.55 3.08 -13.21
N GLU A 315 24.78 4.16 -13.23
CA GLU A 315 23.54 4.27 -12.47
C GLU A 315 22.51 5.16 -13.17
N PHE A 316 21.28 4.68 -13.18
CA PHE A 316 20.05 5.42 -13.41
C PHE A 316 19.41 5.67 -12.03
N PRO A 317 19.63 6.86 -11.44
CA PRO A 317 19.26 7.12 -10.05
C PRO A 317 17.75 7.31 -9.89
N LYS A 318 17.27 7.19 -8.64
CA LYS A 318 15.86 7.41 -8.29
C LYS A 318 15.32 8.79 -8.70
N SER A 319 16.19 9.79 -8.84
CA SER A 319 15.81 11.14 -9.29
C SER A 319 15.28 11.17 -10.74
N LEU A 320 15.46 10.10 -11.51
CA LEU A 320 14.83 9.94 -12.83
C LEU A 320 13.35 9.51 -12.75
N ALA A 321 12.82 9.27 -11.54
CA ALA A 321 11.44 8.88 -11.30
C ALA A 321 11.00 7.62 -12.09
N LEU A 322 11.94 6.67 -12.29
CA LEU A 322 11.63 5.40 -12.93
C LEU A 322 10.67 4.59 -12.05
N LEU A 323 9.53 4.21 -12.57
CA LEU A 323 8.59 3.32 -11.88
C LEU A 323 9.01 1.85 -12.03
N PRO A 324 8.58 0.95 -11.13
CA PRO A 324 8.74 -0.49 -11.36
C PRO A 324 8.19 -0.89 -12.73
N GLY A 325 8.95 -1.70 -13.46
CA GLY A 325 8.61 -2.11 -14.82
C GLY A 325 9.69 -2.96 -15.45
N GLN A 326 9.51 -3.33 -16.71
CA GLN A 326 10.52 -4.07 -17.47
C GLN A 326 11.42 -3.10 -18.23
N TYR A 327 12.72 -3.21 -17.98
CA TYR A 327 13.74 -2.38 -18.58
C TYR A 327 14.78 -3.21 -19.33
N ARG A 328 15.35 -2.62 -20.37
CA ARG A 328 16.50 -3.14 -21.09
C ARG A 328 17.62 -2.11 -21.01
N VAL A 329 18.76 -2.56 -20.51
CA VAL A 329 19.99 -1.80 -20.47
C VAL A 329 20.81 -2.15 -21.71
N VAL A 330 21.21 -1.15 -22.48
CA VAL A 330 21.97 -1.35 -23.72
C VAL A 330 23.29 -0.61 -23.63
N GLN A 331 24.38 -1.37 -23.66
CA GLN A 331 25.75 -0.85 -23.66
C GLN A 331 26.22 -0.57 -25.09
N THR A 332 26.85 0.59 -25.30
CA THR A 332 27.64 0.86 -26.50
C THR A 332 29.02 0.24 -26.36
N GLN A 333 29.37 -0.72 -27.22
CA GLN A 333 30.68 -1.37 -27.19
C GLN A 333 31.78 -0.39 -27.61
N PRO A 334 32.93 -0.34 -26.92
CA PRO A 334 34.07 0.47 -27.33
C PRO A 334 34.64 -0.05 -28.66
N SER A 335 35.38 0.80 -29.39
CA SER A 335 36.16 0.36 -30.55
C SER A 335 37.24 -0.62 -30.09
N GLY A 336 37.12 -1.88 -30.51
CA GLY A 336 38.01 -2.98 -30.12
C GLY A 336 39.37 -2.98 -30.77
#